data_AF-A0A1L7I8H8-F1
#
_entry.id   AF-A0A1L7I8H8-F1
#
_cell.length_a   1.000
_cell.length_b   1.000
_cell.length_c   1.000
_cell.angle_alpha   90.00
_cell.angle_beta   90.00
_cell.angle_gamma   90.00
#
_symmetry.space_group_name_H-M   'P 1'
#
loop_
_entity.id
_entity.type
_entity.pdbx_description
1 polymer ?
#
loop_
_entity_poly.entity_id
_entity_poly.type
_entity_poly.pdbx_seq_one_letter_code
_entity_poly.pdbx_strand_id
1 'polypeptide(L)'
;MFTAPNFKFFREINSVNTPICLLIGFCYNLPYALLIFCSFGIFLGVLAFDYFKKPQYYLYYNLGFTKTALIRNTFILNLVLAFLILLCSKLIG
;
A
#
# COMPACT_ATOMS: atom_id res chain seq x y z
N MET A 1 6.85 7.82 14.04
CA MET A 1 6.85 7.87 12.56
C MET A 1 5.86 6.87 11.98
N PHE A 2 5.91 5.60 12.39
CA PHE A 2 4.83 4.62 12.21
C PHE A 2 4.09 4.42 13.54
N THR A 3 2.76 4.47 13.51
CA THR A 3 1.87 4.39 14.67
C THR A 3 0.65 3.56 14.29
N ALA A 4 -0.21 3.19 15.25
CA ALA A 4 -1.42 2.41 14.97
C ALA A 4 -2.32 3.02 13.85
N PRO A 5 -2.53 4.35 13.77
CA PRO A 5 -3.23 4.97 12.63
C PRO A 5 -2.57 4.71 11.27
N ASN A 6 -1.24 4.74 11.19
CA ASN A 6 -0.53 4.44 9.95
C ASN A 6 -0.73 2.99 9.52
N PHE A 7 -0.68 2.03 10.45
CA PHE A 7 -0.90 0.62 10.14
C PHE A 7 -2.34 0.34 9.72
N LYS A 8 -3.32 1.02 10.35
CA LYS A 8 -4.72 0.94 9.93
C LYS A 8 -4.88 1.44 8.49
N PHE A 9 -4.40 2.65 8.20
CA PHE A 9 -4.46 3.21 6.85
C PHE A 9 -3.73 2.32 5.83
N PHE A 10 -2.51 1.86 6.15
CA PHE A 10 -1.73 0.93 5.33
C PHE A 10 -2.50 -0.36 5.00
N ARG A 11 -3.18 -0.97 5.99
CA ARG A 11 -3.97 -2.18 5.79
C ARG A 11 -5.15 -1.93 4.86
N GLU A 12 -5.79 -0.78 4.97
CA GLU A 12 -6.94 -0.43 4.13
C GLU A 12 -6.53 -0.20 2.67
N ILE A 13 -5.45 0.55 2.43
CA ILE A 13 -4.92 0.74 1.08
C ILE A 13 -4.50 -0.62 0.49
N ASN A 14 -3.80 -1.44 1.27
CA ASN A 14 -3.33 -2.73 0.77
C ASN A 14 -4.43 -3.79 0.60
N SER A 15 -5.57 -3.66 1.28
CA SER A 15 -6.73 -4.54 1.03
C SER A 15 -7.26 -4.45 -0.40
N VAL A 16 -7.06 -3.30 -1.06
CA VAL A 16 -7.41 -3.09 -2.48
C VAL A 16 -6.19 -3.35 -3.37
N ASN A 17 -5.01 -2.88 -2.96
CA ASN A 17 -3.77 -3.02 -3.74
C ASN A 17 -3.37 -4.49 -3.97
N THR A 18 -3.35 -5.30 -2.90
CA THR A 18 -2.82 -6.67 -2.94
C THR A 18 -3.58 -7.58 -3.92
N PRO A 19 -4.93 -7.64 -3.95
CA PRO A 19 -5.65 -8.44 -4.94
C PRO A 19 -5.29 -8.09 -6.39
N ILE A 20 -5.17 -6.80 -6.70
CA ILE A 20 -4.81 -6.31 -8.04
C ILE A 20 -3.40 -6.79 -8.41
N CYS A 21 -2.46 -6.67 -7.46
CA CYS A 21 -1.09 -7.11 -7.67
C CYS A 21 -0.97 -8.63 -7.85
N LEU A 22 -1.77 -9.42 -7.12
CA LEU A 22 -1.82 -10.87 -7.28
C LEU A 22 -2.32 -11.25 -8.69
N LEU A 23 -3.37 -10.58 -9.19
CA LEU A 23 -3.86 -10.78 -10.55
C LEU A 23 -2.79 -10.44 -11.60
N ILE A 24 -2.10 -9.30 -11.46
CA ILE A 24 -1.01 -8.91 -12.37
C ILE A 24 0.16 -9.91 -12.30
N GLY A 25 0.52 -10.35 -11.09
CA GLY A 25 1.57 -11.34 -10.90
C GLY A 25 1.26 -12.67 -11.57
N PHE A 26 0.01 -13.12 -11.49
CA PHE A 26 -0.45 -14.32 -12.18
C PHE A 26 -0.39 -14.18 -13.71
N CYS A 27 -0.71 -13.00 -14.25
CA CYS A 27 -0.68 -12.77 -15.70
C CYS A 27 0.74 -12.55 -16.28
N TYR A 28 1.64 -11.91 -15.53
CA TYR A 28 2.91 -11.39 -16.08
C TYR A 28 4.20 -11.80 -15.36
N ASN A 29 4.14 -12.39 -14.16
CA ASN A 29 5.25 -12.70 -13.22
C ASN A 29 5.49 -11.69 -12.08
N LEU A 30 6.25 -12.15 -11.08
CA LEU A 30 6.51 -11.46 -9.80
C LEU A 30 7.05 -10.02 -9.92
N PRO A 31 8.02 -9.68 -10.80
CA PRO A 31 8.54 -8.31 -10.87
C PRO A 31 7.47 -7.29 -11.24
N TYR A 32 6.54 -7.65 -12.15
CA TYR A 32 5.43 -6.79 -12.54
C TYR A 32 4.42 -6.61 -11.41
N ALA A 33 4.14 -7.67 -10.63
CA ALA A 33 3.30 -7.57 -9.44
C ALA A 33 3.86 -6.56 -8.43
N LEU A 34 5.17 -6.62 -8.18
CA LEU A 34 5.84 -5.73 -7.22
C LEU A 34 5.93 -4.29 -7.73
N LEU A 35 6.15 -4.10 -9.03
CA LEU A 35 6.11 -2.77 -9.64
C LEU A 35 4.73 -2.12 -9.43
N ILE A 36 3.64 -2.85 -9.71
CA ILE A 36 2.27 -2.36 -9.49
C ILE A 36 1.99 -2.14 -8.01
N PHE A 37 2.45 -3.04 -7.13
CA PHE A 37 2.27 -2.95 -5.67
C PHE A 37 2.86 -1.68 -5.06
N CYS A 38 3.99 -1.21 -5.59
CA CYS A 38 4.66 0.01 -5.15
C CYS A 38 4.21 1.27 -5.91
N SER A 39 3.42 1.15 -6.98
CA SER A 39 3.03 2.28 -7.82
C SER A 39 1.51 2.37 -7.96
N PHE A 40 0.97 1.89 -9.08
CA PHE A 40 -0.42 2.06 -9.49
C PHE A 40 -1.41 1.45 -8.50
N GLY A 41 -1.04 0.35 -7.83
CA GLY A 41 -1.90 -0.28 -6.85
C GLY A 41 -2.09 0.57 -5.58
N ILE A 42 -1.11 1.37 -5.17
CA ILE A 42 -1.27 2.36 -4.10
C ILE A 42 -2.23 3.45 -4.54
N PHE A 43 -2.09 3.94 -5.77
CA PHE A 43 -2.99 4.95 -6.34
C PHE A 43 -4.45 4.47 -6.32
N LEU A 44 -4.71 3.24 -6.77
CA LEU A 44 -6.05 2.65 -6.72
C LEU A 44 -6.57 2.45 -5.29
N GLY A 45 -5.71 2.01 -4.37
CA GLY A 45 -6.09 1.92 -2.96
C GLY A 45 -6.44 3.27 -2.34
N VAL A 46 -5.69 4.33 -2.68
CA VAL A 46 -5.99 5.70 -2.25
C VAL A 46 -7.30 6.20 -2.86
N LEU A 47 -7.53 5.94 -4.15
CA LEU A 47 -8.78 6.31 -4.82
C LEU A 47 -9.99 5.59 -4.20
N ALA A 48 -9.86 4.29 -3.91
CA ALA A 48 -10.90 3.53 -3.22
C ALA A 48 -11.14 4.07 -1.81
N PHE A 49 -10.09 4.41 -1.07
CA PHE A 49 -10.22 5.03 0.25
C PHE A 49 -10.91 6.41 0.16
N ASP A 50 -10.52 7.25 -0.79
CA ASP A 50 -11.12 8.56 -1.06
C ASP A 50 -12.60 8.46 -1.41
N TYR A 51 -13.00 7.41 -2.14
CA TYR A 51 -14.39 7.21 -2.54
C TYR A 51 -15.25 6.63 -1.40
N PHE A 52 -14.82 5.54 -0.77
CA PHE A 52 -15.63 4.80 0.20
C PHE A 52 -15.48 5.29 1.64
N LYS A 53 -14.34 5.90 1.98
CA LYS A 53 -13.95 6.18 3.38
C LYS A 53 -13.45 7.61 3.60
N LYS A 54 -13.82 8.54 2.71
CA LYS A 54 -13.50 9.97 2.83
C LYS A 54 -13.69 10.55 4.24
N PRO A 55 -14.79 10.25 4.98
CA PRO A 55 -15.00 10.81 6.31
C PRO A 55 -13.94 10.40 7.32
N GLN A 56 -13.28 9.26 7.13
CA GLN A 56 -12.23 8.79 8.03
C GLN A 56 -10.97 9.66 7.97
N TYR A 57 -10.76 10.44 6.90
CA TYR A 57 -9.66 11.42 6.88
C TYR A 57 -9.79 12.44 8.01
N TYR A 58 -11.01 12.89 8.34
CA TYR A 58 -11.22 13.82 9.46
C TYR A 58 -10.78 13.22 10.80
N LEU A 59 -11.02 11.92 11.00
CA LEU A 59 -10.53 11.22 12.19
C LEU A 59 -8.99 11.23 12.24
N TYR A 60 -8.32 10.96 11.12
CA TYR A 60 -6.86 11.01 11.06
C TYR A 60 -6.32 12.43 11.28
N TYR A 61 -6.97 13.46 10.72
CA TYR A 61 -6.62 14.86 10.95
C TYR A 61 -6.75 15.26 12.42
N ASN A 62 -7.82 14.84 13.11
CA ASN A 62 -8.00 15.08 14.54
C ASN A 62 -6.92 14.41 15.41
N LEU A 63 -6.32 13.33 14.91
CA LEU A 63 -5.18 12.65 15.53
C LEU A 63 -3.82 13.26 15.13
N GLY A 64 -3.81 14.37 14.39
CA GLY A 64 -2.61 15.08 13.95
C GLY A 64 -1.95 14.51 12.69
N PHE A 65 -2.60 13.60 11.97
CA PHE A 65 -2.06 13.04 10.72
C PHE A 65 -2.61 13.79 9.50
N THR A 66 -1.71 14.10 8.56
CA THR A 66 -2.12 14.61 7.24
C THR A 66 -2.29 13.46 6.25
N LYS A 67 -3.19 13.64 5.26
CA LYS A 67 -3.39 12.68 4.18
C LYS A 67 -2.08 12.33 3.46
N THR A 68 -1.26 13.33 3.15
CA THR A 68 0.03 13.13 2.48
C THR A 68 1.02 12.34 3.34
N ALA A 69 1.06 12.56 4.66
CA ALA A 69 1.89 11.78 5.56
C ALA A 69 1.48 10.30 5.59
N LEU A 70 0.17 10.01 5.64
CA LEU A 70 -0.36 8.64 5.62
C LEU A 70 -0.03 7.90 4.31
N ILE A 71 -0.20 8.58 3.17
CA ILE A 71 0.12 8.02 1.85
C ILE A 71 1.63 7.79 1.73
N ARG A 72 2.46 8.77 2.10
CA ARG A 72 3.93 8.63 2.08
C ARG A 72 4.40 7.47 2.95
N ASN A 73 3.86 7.33 4.16
CA ASN A 73 4.22 6.24 5.06
C ASN A 73 3.79 4.88 4.49
N THR A 74 2.62 4.80 3.85
CA THR A 74 2.16 3.57 3.17
C THR A 74 3.07 3.19 2.00
N PHE A 75 3.48 4.18 1.20
CA PHE A 75 4.43 3.98 0.10
C PHE A 75 5.76 3.44 0.59
N ILE A 76 6.32 4.02 1.66
CA ILE A 76 7.58 3.54 2.26
C ILE A 76 7.43 2.09 2.75
N LEU A 77 6.32 1.75 3.43
CA LEU A 77 6.09 0.37 3.89
C LEU A 77 5.94 -0.61 2.72
N ASN A 78 5.24 -0.23 1.65
CA ASN A 78 5.12 -1.05 0.45
C ASN A 78 6.48 -1.28 -0.22
N LEU A 79 7.32 -0.25 -0.34
CA LEU A 79 8.67 -0.38 -0.87
C LEU A 79 9.53 -1.33 -0.03
N VAL A 80 9.50 -1.20 1.29
CA VAL A 80 10.24 -2.09 2.20
C VAL A 80 9.75 -3.54 2.02
N LEU A 81 8.44 -3.77 1.98
CA LEU A 81 7.88 -5.11 1.77
C LEU A 81 8.24 -5.68 0.39
N ALA A 82 8.15 -4.89 -0.67
CA ALA A 82 8.53 -5.34 -2.01
C ALA A 82 10.02 -5.69 -2.09
N PHE A 83 10.87 -4.89 -1.44
CA PHE A 83 12.31 -5.19 -1.35
C PHE A 83 12.58 -6.49 -0.59
N LEU A 84 11.91 -6.72 0.54
CA LEU A 84 12.02 -7.98 1.29
C LEU A 84 11.55 -9.19 0.47
N ILE A 85 10.45 -9.06 -0.28
CA ILE A 85 9.95 -10.12 -1.17
C ILE A 85 10.95 -10.41 -2.30
N LEU A 86 11.53 -9.37 -2.91
CA LEU A 86 12.57 -9.55 -3.93
C LEU A 86 13.79 -10.30 -3.37
N LEU A 87 14.29 -9.88 -2.20
CA LEU A 87 15.40 -10.56 -1.54
C LEU A 87 15.08 -12.03 -1.27
N CYS A 88 13.90 -12.31 -0.70
CA CYS A 88 13.46 -13.67 -0.43
C CYS A 88 13.37 -14.52 -1.71
N SER A 89 12.82 -13.95 -2.79
CA SER A 89 12.72 -14.64 -4.08
C SER A 89 14.08 -15.01 -4.69
N LYS A 90 15.12 -14.22 -4.41
CA LYS A 90 16.51 -14.46 -4.87
C LYS A 90 17.30 -15.41 -3.99
N LEU A 91 16.84 -15.68 -2.77
CA LEU A 91 17.47 -16.66 -1.86
C LEU A 91 16.91 -18.06 -2.07
N ILE A 92 15.68 -18.18 -2.58
CA ILE A 92 14.97 -19.45 -2.77
C ILE A 92 15.21 -20.03 -4.17
N GLY A 93 15.47 -19.18 -5.18
CA GLY A 93 15.81 -19.59 -6.54
C GLY A 93 17.29 -19.48 -6.81
#